data_AF-A0A6J2HT18-F1
#
_entry.id   AF-A0A6J2HT18-F1
#
_cell.length_a   1.000
_cell.length_b   1.000
_cell.length_c   1.000
_cell.angle_alpha   90.00
_cell.angle_beta   90.00
_cell.angle_gamma   90.00
#
_symmetry.space_group_name_H-M   'P 1'
#
loop_
_entity.id
_entity.type
_entity.pdbx_description
1 polymer ?
#
loop_
_entity_poly.entity_id
_entity_poly.type
_entity_poly.pdbx_seq_one_letter_code
_entity_poly.pdbx_strand_id
1 'polypeptide(L)'
;MGEIVRLVLLKLVDENLLFNGEASEKLKTRGTFETRFMSQIESDSDDRKQIYNILSGFELLPSRTDCEIVRRVCESVSTRAAQMCSAGLAGVINRMRESRSQDTLKITVGVDGSVYKLHPSFKDHFHATVRQLTPGCDITFIQSEEGSGRGAALISAVACKMACMMGQ
;
A
#
# COMPACT_ATOMS: atom_id res chain seq x y z
N MET A 1 -2.02 7.29 -2.09
CA MET A 1 -1.63 6.68 -3.38
C MET A 1 -2.58 7.05 -4.49
N GLY A 2 -3.90 6.93 -4.28
CA GLY A 2 -4.88 7.30 -5.30
C GLY A 2 -4.73 8.72 -5.86
N GLU A 3 -4.39 9.70 -5.02
CA GLU A 3 -4.09 11.06 -5.51
C GLU A 3 -2.86 11.14 -6.43
N ILE A 4 -1.85 10.30 -6.23
CA ILE A 4 -0.69 10.21 -7.13
C ILE A 4 -1.14 9.64 -8.47
N VAL A 5 -1.96 8.58 -8.45
CA VAL A 5 -2.55 8.02 -9.66
C VAL A 5 -3.35 9.09 -10.40
N ARG A 6 -4.25 9.81 -9.72
CA ARG A 6 -5.06 10.88 -10.30
C ARG A 6 -4.22 11.94 -11.02
N LEU A 7 -3.15 12.41 -10.38
CA LEU A 7 -2.25 13.42 -10.97
C LEU A 7 -1.52 12.88 -12.20
N VAL A 8 -1.10 11.61 -12.18
CA VAL A 8 -0.52 10.96 -13.37
C VAL A 8 -1.56 10.84 -14.48
N LEU A 9 -2.79 10.43 -14.17
CA LEU A 9 -3.87 10.34 -15.16
C LEU A 9 -4.16 11.71 -15.78
N LEU A 10 -4.28 12.78 -14.98
CA LEU A 10 -4.45 14.13 -15.51
C LEU A 10 -3.31 14.53 -16.43
N LYS A 11 -2.07 14.24 -16.05
CA LYS A 11 -0.90 14.55 -16.88
C LYS A 11 -0.94 13.81 -18.22
N LEU A 12 -1.37 12.55 -18.23
CA LEU A 12 -1.54 11.76 -19.46
C LEU A 12 -2.69 12.28 -20.33
N VAL A 13 -3.77 12.77 -19.71
CA VAL A 13 -4.85 13.45 -20.44
C VAL A 13 -4.33 14.74 -21.07
N ASP A 14 -3.61 15.58 -20.34
CA ASP A 14 -3.05 16.84 -20.87
C ASP A 14 -2.08 16.60 -22.04
N GLU A 15 -1.44 15.44 -22.10
CA GLU A 15 -0.54 15.01 -23.18
C GLU A 15 -1.27 14.26 -24.32
N ASN A 16 -2.61 14.20 -24.27
CA ASN A 16 -3.47 13.51 -25.24
C ASN A 16 -3.15 12.00 -25.38
N LEU A 17 -2.72 11.38 -24.29
CA LEU A 17 -2.41 9.94 -24.19
C LEU A 17 -3.55 9.14 -23.55
N LEU A 18 -4.57 9.81 -23.04
CA LEU A 18 -5.63 9.20 -22.25
C LEU A 18 -6.94 9.98 -22.45
N PHE A 19 -8.06 9.26 -22.59
CA PHE A 19 -9.42 9.81 -22.74
C PHE A 19 -9.55 10.87 -23.84
N ASN A 20 -8.80 10.72 -24.94
CA ASN A 20 -8.76 11.69 -26.07
C ASN A 20 -8.45 13.14 -25.64
N GLY A 21 -7.71 13.33 -24.55
CA GLY A 21 -7.34 14.65 -24.07
C GLY A 21 -8.43 15.34 -23.23
N GLU A 22 -9.53 14.66 -22.90
CA GLU A 22 -10.62 15.22 -22.12
C GLU A 22 -10.72 14.61 -20.72
N ALA A 23 -10.48 15.43 -19.70
CA ALA A 23 -10.67 15.06 -18.30
C ALA A 23 -12.06 15.49 -17.81
N SER A 24 -12.73 14.60 -17.07
CA SER A 24 -13.97 14.94 -16.36
C SER A 24 -13.70 15.83 -15.13
N GLU A 25 -14.71 16.58 -14.68
CA GLU A 25 -14.61 17.41 -13.48
C GLU A 25 -14.31 16.57 -12.22
N LYS A 26 -14.84 15.35 -12.16
CA LYS A 26 -14.52 14.37 -11.10
C LYS A 26 -13.04 14.02 -11.08
N LEU A 27 -12.43 13.77 -12.25
CA LEU A 27 -11.00 13.45 -12.32
C LEU A 27 -10.13 14.66 -11.97
N LYS A 28 -10.55 15.88 -12.32
CA LYS A 28 -9.86 17.13 -11.95
C LYS A 28 -9.92 17.43 -10.46
N THR A 29 -10.98 16.99 -9.78
CA THR A 29 -11.19 17.23 -8.36
C THR A 29 -10.22 16.42 -7.50
N ARG A 30 -9.53 17.09 -6.58
CA ARG A 30 -8.56 16.47 -5.65
C ARG A 30 -9.24 15.42 -4.77
N GLY A 31 -8.57 14.28 -4.57
CA GLY A 31 -8.98 13.25 -3.61
C GLY A 31 -10.13 12.35 -4.07
N THR A 32 -10.66 12.54 -5.28
CA THR A 32 -11.75 11.71 -5.82
C THR A 32 -11.28 10.31 -6.22
N PHE A 33 -10.04 10.18 -6.68
CA PHE A 33 -9.44 8.88 -6.96
C PHE A 33 -8.88 8.27 -5.67
N GLU A 34 -9.73 7.54 -4.95
CA GLU A 34 -9.37 6.87 -3.71
C GLU A 34 -8.49 5.64 -3.93
N THR A 35 -7.69 5.29 -2.91
CA THR A 35 -6.83 4.09 -2.96
C THR A 35 -7.63 2.79 -3.13
N ARG A 36 -8.89 2.73 -2.69
CA ARG A 36 -9.76 1.54 -2.91
C ARG A 36 -9.98 1.22 -4.38
N PHE A 37 -10.01 2.24 -5.25
CA PHE A 37 -10.13 2.02 -6.69
C PHE A 37 -8.88 1.35 -7.25
N MET A 38 -7.70 1.64 -6.72
CA MET A 38 -6.46 0.94 -7.13
C MET A 38 -6.55 -0.56 -6.82
N SER A 39 -6.98 -0.92 -5.60
CA SER A 39 -7.17 -2.33 -5.23
C SER A 39 -8.18 -3.02 -6.13
N GLN A 40 -9.28 -2.35 -6.48
CA GLN A 40 -10.28 -2.88 -7.41
C GLN A 40 -9.72 -3.03 -8.83
N ILE A 41 -9.05 -2.01 -9.36
CA ILE A 41 -8.48 -2.03 -10.71
C ILE A 41 -7.45 -3.14 -10.89
N GLU A 42 -6.55 -3.31 -9.91
CA GLU A 42 -5.53 -4.36 -9.99
C GLU A 42 -6.10 -5.76 -9.74
N SER A 43 -7.24 -5.87 -9.05
CA SER A 43 -7.94 -7.15 -8.85
C SER A 43 -8.90 -7.48 -10.02
N ASP A 44 -9.02 -6.59 -11.00
CA ASP A 44 -9.95 -6.79 -12.10
C ASP A 44 -9.57 -8.00 -12.94
N SER A 45 -10.58 -8.76 -13.34
CA SER A 45 -10.42 -9.92 -14.20
C SER A 45 -10.07 -9.49 -15.63
N ASP A 46 -9.66 -10.44 -16.47
CA ASP A 46 -9.25 -10.15 -17.85
C ASP A 46 -10.35 -9.50 -18.71
N ASP A 47 -11.61 -9.56 -18.28
CA ASP A 47 -12.75 -8.93 -18.96
C ASP A 47 -12.84 -7.40 -18.76
N ARG A 48 -12.05 -6.84 -17.83
CA ARG A 48 -11.88 -5.40 -17.58
C ARG A 48 -13.18 -4.64 -17.26
N LYS A 49 -14.21 -5.35 -16.80
CA LYS A 49 -15.49 -4.71 -16.49
C LYS A 49 -15.39 -3.81 -15.27
N GLN A 50 -14.58 -4.18 -14.28
CA GLN A 50 -14.51 -3.42 -13.04
C GLN A 50 -13.84 -2.05 -13.26
N ILE A 51 -12.71 -2.02 -13.96
CA ILE A 51 -12.04 -0.77 -14.30
C ILE A 51 -12.90 0.12 -15.20
N TYR A 52 -13.58 -0.47 -16.18
CA TYR A 52 -14.51 0.26 -17.04
C TYR A 52 -15.60 0.93 -16.20
N ASN A 53 -16.25 0.18 -15.30
CA ASN A 53 -17.32 0.70 -14.43
C ASN A 53 -16.82 1.80 -13.48
N ILE A 54 -15.61 1.66 -12.93
CA ILE A 54 -14.99 2.69 -12.09
C ILE A 54 -14.84 3.97 -12.91
N LEU A 55 -14.19 3.89 -14.07
CA LEU A 55 -13.94 5.04 -14.95
C LEU A 55 -15.24 5.67 -15.47
N SER A 56 -16.27 4.88 -15.79
CA SER A 56 -17.61 5.40 -16.11
C SER A 56 -18.25 6.14 -14.94
N GLY A 57 -18.00 5.71 -13.69
CA GLY A 57 -18.41 6.46 -12.49
C GLY A 57 -17.74 7.84 -12.35
N PHE A 58 -16.56 8.01 -12.97
CA PHE A 58 -15.89 9.30 -13.16
C PHE A 58 -16.42 10.09 -14.36
N GLU A 59 -17.54 9.69 -14.99
CA GLU A 59 -18.13 10.33 -16.17
C GLU A 59 -17.20 10.30 -17.39
N LEU A 60 -16.42 9.22 -17.51
CA LEU A 60 -15.52 8.98 -18.64
C LEU A 60 -16.04 7.82 -19.49
N LEU A 61 -15.73 7.85 -20.78
CA LEU A 61 -16.00 6.76 -21.72
C LEU A 61 -14.66 6.13 -22.15
N PRO A 62 -14.07 5.27 -21.32
CA PRO A 62 -12.73 4.74 -21.57
C PRO A 62 -12.72 3.75 -22.74
N SER A 63 -11.72 3.86 -23.59
CA SER A 63 -11.37 2.80 -24.53
C SER A 63 -10.73 1.61 -23.80
N ARG A 64 -10.61 0.48 -24.51
CA ARG A 64 -9.87 -0.69 -23.99
C ARG A 64 -8.42 -0.34 -23.62
N THR A 65 -7.80 0.54 -24.40
CA THR A 65 -6.42 1.02 -24.18
C THR A 65 -6.33 1.94 -22.97
N ASP A 66 -7.30 2.83 -22.75
CA ASP A 66 -7.34 3.67 -21.55
C ASP A 66 -7.37 2.81 -20.27
N CYS A 67 -8.16 1.74 -20.28
CA CYS A 67 -8.20 0.79 -19.16
C CYS A 67 -6.82 0.14 -18.91
N GLU A 68 -6.10 -0.27 -19.96
CA GLU A 68 -4.75 -0.84 -19.81
C GLU A 68 -3.77 0.17 -19.22
N ILE A 69 -3.80 1.41 -19.71
CA ILE A 69 -2.93 2.49 -19.23
C ILE A 69 -3.23 2.78 -17.76
N VAL A 70 -4.51 2.96 -17.39
CA VAL A 70 -4.93 3.23 -16.01
C VAL A 70 -4.49 2.10 -15.08
N ARG A 71 -4.70 0.83 -15.48
CA ARG A 71 -4.23 -0.33 -14.70
C ARG A 71 -2.72 -0.29 -14.50
N ARG A 72 -1.95 -0.03 -15.56
CA ARG A 72 -0.49 0.05 -15.50
C ARG A 72 0.00 1.18 -14.58
N VAL A 73 -0.69 2.32 -14.58
CA VAL A 73 -0.41 3.43 -13.66
C VAL A 73 -0.66 3.00 -12.21
N CYS A 74 -1.78 2.32 -11.92
CA CYS A 74 -2.06 1.79 -10.59
C CYS A 74 -0.96 0.83 -10.12
N GLU A 75 -0.63 -0.19 -10.93
CA GLU A 75 0.41 -1.19 -10.65
C GLU A 75 1.78 -0.53 -10.40
N SER A 76 2.14 0.48 -11.18
CA SER A 76 3.41 1.20 -11.01
C SER A 76 3.47 1.95 -9.67
N VAL A 77 2.39 2.67 -9.33
CA VAL A 77 2.33 3.44 -8.08
C VAL A 77 2.29 2.51 -6.86
N SER A 78 1.51 1.43 -6.91
CA SER A 78 1.37 0.46 -5.81
C SER A 78 2.66 -0.34 -5.59
N THR A 79 3.32 -0.79 -6.67
CA THR A 79 4.62 -1.48 -6.61
C THR A 79 5.70 -0.59 -6.00
N ARG A 80 5.80 0.67 -6.45
CA ARG A 80 6.75 1.62 -5.85
C ARG A 80 6.47 1.84 -4.37
N ALA A 81 5.19 1.98 -3.99
CA ALA A 81 4.82 2.17 -2.59
C ALA A 81 5.20 0.96 -1.72
N ALA A 82 5.00 -0.26 -2.22
CA ALA A 82 5.43 -1.48 -1.54
C ALA A 82 6.95 -1.49 -1.35
N GLN A 83 7.73 -1.23 -2.40
CA GLN A 83 9.20 -1.22 -2.35
C GLN A 83 9.76 -0.15 -1.40
N MET A 84 9.20 1.05 -1.40
CA MET A 84 9.59 2.12 -0.48
C MET A 84 9.32 1.72 0.98
N CYS A 85 8.16 1.13 1.25
CA CYS A 85 7.82 0.63 2.58
C CYS A 85 8.78 -0.50 3.00
N SER A 86 9.09 -1.42 2.09
CA SER A 86 10.04 -2.50 2.31
C SER A 86 11.44 -2.00 2.64
N ALA A 87 11.94 -0.98 1.94
CA ALA A 87 13.25 -0.40 2.21
C ALA A 87 13.33 0.20 3.62
N GLY A 88 12.27 0.88 4.06
CA GLY A 88 12.17 1.40 5.42
C GLY A 88 12.24 0.29 6.47
N LEU A 89 11.44 -0.77 6.31
CA LEU A 89 11.46 -1.90 7.24
C LEU A 89 12.80 -2.66 7.21
N ALA A 90 13.37 -2.87 6.03
CA ALA A 90 14.67 -3.53 5.88
C ALA A 90 15.78 -2.78 6.61
N GLY A 91 15.78 -1.44 6.55
CA GLY A 91 16.69 -0.61 7.32
C GLY A 91 16.60 -0.84 8.83
N VAL A 92 15.38 -0.93 9.36
CA VAL A 92 15.14 -1.24 10.79
C VAL A 92 15.64 -2.64 11.14
N ILE A 93 15.29 -3.65 10.35
CA ILE A 93 15.68 -5.05 10.59
C ILE A 93 17.20 -5.22 10.54
N ASN A 94 17.86 -4.67 9.52
CA ASN A 94 19.31 -4.73 9.38
C ASN A 94 20.00 -4.02 10.55
N ARG A 95 19.51 -2.84 10.94
CA ARG A 95 20.02 -2.12 12.12
C ARG A 95 19.88 -2.94 13.39
N MET A 96 18.74 -3.60 13.61
CA MET A 96 18.53 -4.47 14.78
C MET A 96 19.46 -5.68 14.78
N ARG A 97 19.71 -6.27 13.61
CA ARG A 97 20.64 -7.40 13.47
C ARG A 97 22.07 -6.98 13.83
N GLU A 98 22.53 -5.88 13.22
CA GLU A 98 23.86 -5.32 13.45
C GLU A 98 24.06 -4.91 14.91
N SER A 99 23.07 -4.23 15.51
CA SER A 99 23.19 -3.77 16.91
C SER A 99 23.22 -4.91 17.93
N ARG A 100 22.81 -6.12 17.53
CA ARG A 100 22.86 -7.32 18.37
C ARG A 100 24.04 -8.22 18.04
N SER A 101 24.90 -7.81 17.10
CA SER A 101 26.04 -8.59 16.61
C SER A 101 25.65 -10.02 16.20
N GLN A 102 24.49 -10.18 15.54
CA GLN A 102 24.00 -11.49 15.09
C GLN A 102 24.22 -11.66 13.60
N ASP A 103 24.76 -12.81 13.18
CA ASP A 103 24.87 -13.15 11.76
C ASP A 103 23.49 -13.37 11.12
N THR A 104 22.58 -13.95 11.89
CA THR A 104 21.18 -14.16 11.50
C THR A 104 20.21 -13.59 12.51
N LEU A 105 19.12 -12.97 12.05
CA LEU A 105 18.07 -12.43 12.92
C LEU A 105 16.72 -13.10 12.62
N LYS A 106 16.14 -13.76 13.63
CA LYS A 106 14.73 -14.20 13.59
C LYS A 106 13.84 -13.10 14.18
N ILE A 107 12.86 -12.63 13.41
CA ILE A 107 12.00 -11.52 13.80
C ILE A 107 10.56 -11.71 13.32
N THR A 108 9.62 -11.24 14.14
CA THR A 108 8.21 -11.16 13.79
C THR A 108 7.79 -9.71 13.64
N VAL A 109 7.12 -9.39 12.54
CA VAL A 109 6.60 -8.05 12.23
C VAL A 109 5.08 -8.09 12.26
N GLY A 110 4.48 -7.35 13.20
CA GLY A 110 3.05 -7.10 13.23
C GLY A 110 2.67 -6.06 12.18
N VAL A 111 1.68 -6.35 11.33
CA VAL A 111 1.24 -5.48 10.23
C VAL A 111 -0.27 -5.25 10.27
N ASP A 112 -0.69 -4.02 10.01
CA ASP A 112 -2.08 -3.64 9.82
C ASP A 112 -2.17 -2.54 8.74
N GLY A 113 -3.36 -2.34 8.19
CA GLY A 113 -3.66 -1.33 7.17
C GLY A 113 -4.45 -1.90 6.00
N SER A 114 -5.43 -1.14 5.53
CA SER A 114 -6.34 -1.57 4.45
C SER A 114 -5.60 -1.89 3.15
N VAL A 115 -4.54 -1.15 2.79
CA VAL A 115 -3.74 -1.43 1.60
C VAL A 115 -3.07 -2.80 1.71
N TYR A 116 -2.43 -3.10 2.84
CA TYR A 116 -1.76 -4.38 3.04
C TYR A 116 -2.76 -5.56 3.04
N LYS A 117 -3.97 -5.33 3.58
CA LYS A 117 -5.02 -6.34 3.70
C LYS A 117 -5.81 -6.60 2.40
N LEU A 118 -6.11 -5.54 1.65
CA LEU A 118 -7.11 -5.56 0.58
C LEU A 118 -6.53 -5.42 -0.82
N HIS A 119 -5.28 -4.96 -0.95
CA HIS A 119 -4.65 -4.80 -2.26
C HIS A 119 -4.09 -6.14 -2.75
N PRO A 120 -4.39 -6.56 -3.98
CA PRO A 120 -4.12 -7.93 -4.45
C PRO A 120 -2.63 -8.28 -4.46
N SER A 121 -1.77 -7.32 -4.82
CA SER A 121 -0.34 -7.53 -5.08
C SER A 121 0.59 -6.88 -4.03
N PHE A 122 0.07 -5.99 -3.17
CA PHE A 122 0.92 -5.12 -2.36
C PHE A 122 1.71 -5.91 -1.32
N LYS A 123 1.03 -6.82 -0.60
CA LYS A 123 1.62 -7.67 0.43
C LYS A 123 2.77 -8.51 -0.12
N ASP A 124 2.57 -9.11 -1.29
CA ASP A 124 3.54 -10.01 -1.91
C ASP A 124 4.78 -9.23 -2.38
N HIS A 125 4.59 -8.10 -3.07
CA HIS A 125 5.69 -7.22 -3.45
C HIS A 125 6.45 -6.69 -2.23
N PHE A 126 5.72 -6.33 -1.17
CA PHE A 126 6.30 -5.85 0.08
C PHE A 126 7.16 -6.94 0.74
N HIS A 127 6.64 -8.16 0.90
CA HIS A 127 7.37 -9.28 1.49
C HIS A 127 8.60 -9.69 0.66
N ALA A 128 8.44 -9.79 -0.65
CA ALA A 128 9.53 -10.14 -1.56
C ALA A 128 10.68 -9.13 -1.46
N THR A 129 10.36 -7.84 -1.50
CA THR A 129 11.37 -6.78 -1.44
C THR A 129 12.05 -6.71 -0.07
N VAL A 130 11.31 -6.88 1.05
CA VAL A 130 11.94 -6.91 2.38
C VAL A 130 12.95 -8.05 2.46
N ARG A 131 12.58 -9.27 2.04
CA ARG A 131 13.49 -10.43 2.08
C ARG A 131 14.73 -10.23 1.21
N GLN A 132 14.58 -9.61 0.04
CA GLN A 132 15.71 -9.27 -0.82
C GLN A 132 16.68 -8.29 -0.14
N LEU A 133 16.18 -7.32 0.63
CA LEU A 133 16.97 -6.29 1.29
C LEU A 133 17.52 -6.69 2.66
N THR A 134 17.10 -7.83 3.21
CA THR A 134 17.56 -8.33 4.52
C THR A 134 18.12 -9.75 4.42
N PRO A 135 19.20 -9.98 3.63
CA PRO A 135 19.80 -11.30 3.51
C PRO A 135 20.31 -11.76 4.89
N GLY A 136 19.91 -12.94 5.35
CA GLY A 136 20.25 -13.48 6.67
C GLY A 136 19.20 -13.24 7.78
N CYS A 137 18.03 -12.70 7.44
CA CYS A 137 16.93 -12.54 8.39
C CYS A 137 15.79 -13.52 8.11
N ASP A 138 15.31 -14.21 9.15
CA ASP A 138 14.09 -15.03 9.12
C ASP A 138 12.92 -14.18 9.61
N ILE A 139 12.03 -13.78 8.70
CA ILE A 139 10.98 -12.80 8.95
C ILE A 139 9.60 -13.44 8.88
N THR A 140 8.88 -13.40 10.00
CA THR A 140 7.46 -13.77 10.07
C THR A 140 6.60 -12.52 10.07
N PHE A 141 5.69 -12.38 9.10
CA PHE A 141 4.71 -11.30 9.11
C PHE A 141 3.39 -11.79 9.72
N ILE A 142 2.89 -11.09 10.74
CA ILE A 142 1.61 -11.38 11.38
C ILE A 142 0.66 -10.20 11.14
N GLN A 143 -0.48 -10.47 10.52
CA GLN A 143 -1.52 -9.48 10.32
C GLN A 143 -2.34 -9.30 11.61
N SER A 144 -2.59 -8.06 12.02
CA SER A 144 -3.52 -7.78 13.13
C SER A 144 -4.96 -7.78 12.61
N GLU A 145 -5.81 -8.61 13.20
CA GLU A 145 -7.25 -8.70 12.84
C GLU A 145 -8.06 -7.57 13.50
N GLU A 146 -7.76 -7.21 14.75
CA GLU A 146 -8.57 -6.30 15.58
C GLU A 146 -7.93 -4.91 15.77
N GLY A 147 -7.06 -4.49 14.85
CA GLY A 147 -6.40 -3.19 14.92
C GLY A 147 -5.39 -3.10 16.06
N SER A 148 -5.21 -1.89 16.61
CA SER A 148 -4.21 -1.61 17.65
C SER A 148 -4.72 -1.74 19.08
N GLY A 149 -6.03 -1.97 19.28
CA GLY A 149 -6.68 -1.90 20.60
C GLY A 149 -6.10 -2.85 21.64
N ARG A 150 -5.82 -4.10 21.27
CA ARG A 150 -5.19 -5.09 22.17
C ARG A 150 -3.80 -4.64 22.63
N GLY A 151 -2.99 -4.11 21.71
CA GLY A 151 -1.67 -3.58 22.03
C GLY A 151 -1.74 -2.38 22.95
N ALA A 152 -2.66 -1.44 22.69
CA ALA A 152 -2.88 -0.27 23.55
C ALA A 152 -3.29 -0.68 24.97
N ALA A 153 -4.20 -1.65 25.13
CA ALA A 153 -4.60 -2.15 26.45
C ALA A 153 -3.43 -2.77 27.23
N LEU A 154 -2.57 -3.55 26.56
CA LEU A 154 -1.38 -4.14 27.19
C LEU A 154 -0.38 -3.07 27.66
N ILE A 155 -0.15 -2.03 26.84
CA ILE A 155 0.71 -0.90 27.22
C ILE A 155 0.13 -0.17 28.44
N SER A 156 -1.19 0.11 28.45
CA SER A 156 -1.86 0.74 29.58
C SER A 156 -1.74 -0.09 30.87
N ALA A 157 -1.88 -1.42 30.77
CA ALA A 157 -1.73 -2.31 31.92
C ALA A 157 -0.30 -2.28 32.50
N VAL A 158 0.73 -2.30 31.64
CA VAL A 158 2.13 -2.19 32.06
C VAL A 158 2.41 -0.83 32.70
N ALA A 159 1.95 0.26 32.08
CA ALA A 159 2.13 1.61 32.59
C ALA A 159 1.47 1.81 33.96
N CYS A 160 0.24 1.31 34.12
CA CYS A 160 -0.49 1.34 35.39
C CYS A 160 0.28 0.59 36.49
N LYS A 161 0.78 -0.62 36.17
CA LYS A 161 1.60 -1.39 37.11
C LYS A 161 2.87 -0.66 37.51
N MET A 162 3.55 -0.01 36.56
CA MET A 162 4.76 0.78 36.84
C MET A 162 4.47 1.99 37.73
N ALA A 163 3.39 2.72 37.48
CA ALA A 163 2.98 3.86 38.31
C ALA A 163 2.75 3.42 39.78
N CYS A 164 2.00 2.34 39.98
CA CYS A 164 1.77 1.80 41.33
C CYS A 164 3.06 1.35 42.03
N MET A 165 4.04 0.80 41.29
CA MET A 165 5.33 0.41 41.88
C MET A 165 6.22 1.60 42.24
N MET A 166 6.03 2.75 41.59
CA MET A 166 6.81 3.97 41.84
C MET A 166 6.22 4.87 42.94
N GLY A 167 5.13 4.43 43.60
CA GLY A 167 4.56 5.15 44.74
C GLY A 167 3.83 6.45 44.37
N GLN A 168 3.33 6.55 43.12
CA GLN A 168 2.28 7.51 42.76
C GLN A 168 0.90 6.87 42.90
#